data_AF-A0A9D3Q9H0-F1
#
_entry.id   AF-A0A9D3Q9H0-F1
#
_cell.length_a   1.000
_cell.length_b   1.000
_cell.length_c   1.000
_cell.angle_alpha   90.00
_cell.angle_beta   90.00
_cell.angle_gamma   90.00
#
_symmetry.space_group_name_H-M   'P 1'
#
loop_
_entity.id
_entity.type
_entity.pdbx_description
1 polymer ?
#
loop_
_entity_poly.entity_id
_entity_poly.type
_entity_poly.pdbx_seq_one_letter_code
_entity_poly.pdbx_strand_id
1 'polypeptide(L)'
;MPCNMVQGYTCVRVCFCTMCELFLDRGLDPRIFREFRSTDAKYKSRLRSRISNLKDKKNPDLRRNVLCGSITPDRIASMTAEEMASAELKEIRQALTKELIREHQLSKVGGTETDMFICGKCKGKNCTYTQVQTRSADEPMTTFVLCNGCGNRWKFC
;
A
#
# COMPACT_ATOMS: atom_id res chain seq x y z
N MET A 1 44.07 -3.11 3.33
CA MET A 1 42.90 -3.94 2.99
C MET A 1 42.37 -3.47 1.65
N PRO A 2 42.76 -4.13 0.53
CA PRO A 2 42.56 -3.55 -0.78
C PRO A 2 41.24 -4.01 -1.41
N CYS A 3 40.56 -3.01 -1.94
CA CYS A 3 39.69 -3.10 -3.10
C CYS A 3 40.46 -3.81 -4.22
N ASN A 4 40.00 -4.98 -4.69
CA ASN A 4 40.58 -5.65 -5.85
C ASN A 4 39.54 -5.77 -6.96
N MET A 5 39.55 -4.75 -7.82
CA MET A 5 39.19 -4.89 -9.22
C MET A 5 40.26 -5.74 -9.93
N VAL A 6 39.84 -6.85 -10.53
CA VAL A 6 40.44 -7.43 -11.75
C VAL A 6 39.28 -8.21 -12.40
N GLN A 7 38.84 -8.05 -13.66
CA GLN A 7 39.45 -7.59 -14.90
C GLN A 7 38.39 -6.94 -15.80
N GLY A 8 38.69 -5.75 -16.35
CA GLY A 8 38.95 -5.63 -17.79
C GLY A 8 37.94 -6.09 -18.85
N TYR A 9 36.62 -6.01 -18.65
CA TYR A 9 35.69 -6.16 -19.77
C TYR A 9 34.97 -4.85 -20.07
N THR A 10 35.57 -4.14 -21.02
CA THR A 10 34.95 -3.22 -21.96
C THR A 10 33.45 -3.47 -22.15
N CYS A 11 32.72 -2.36 -22.23
CA CYS A 11 31.38 -2.24 -22.80
C CYS A 11 31.33 -2.90 -24.19
N VAL A 12 31.17 -4.22 -24.24
CA VAL A 12 31.07 -5.00 -25.47
C VAL A 12 29.76 -5.72 -25.35
N ARG A 13 28.74 -5.20 -26.03
CA ARG A 13 27.61 -5.88 -26.68
C ARG A 13 27.40 -7.38 -26.37
N VAL A 14 27.30 -7.77 -25.09
CA VAL A 14 27.03 -9.15 -24.66
C VAL A 14 25.51 -9.31 -24.54
N CYS A 15 25.00 -10.33 -25.20
CA CYS A 15 23.58 -10.64 -25.30
C CYS A 15 22.93 -10.72 -23.90
N PHE A 16 21.96 -9.83 -23.67
CA PHE A 16 21.29 -9.54 -22.39
C PHE A 16 20.64 -10.74 -21.66
N CYS A 17 20.59 -11.93 -22.28
CA CYS A 17 19.88 -13.10 -21.74
C CYS A 17 20.71 -13.92 -20.75
N THR A 18 22.00 -14.15 -20.99
CA THR A 18 22.79 -15.17 -20.29
C THR A 18 23.31 -14.74 -18.91
N MET A 19 23.70 -13.48 -18.72
CA MET A 19 24.26 -13.01 -17.44
C MET A 19 23.21 -12.80 -16.34
N CYS A 20 21.98 -12.43 -16.72
CA CYS A 20 20.90 -12.27 -15.77
C CYS A 20 20.49 -13.64 -15.19
N GLU A 21 20.42 -14.67 -16.04
CA GLU A 21 20.11 -16.04 -15.62
C GLU A 21 21.21 -16.65 -14.74
N LEU A 22 22.49 -16.41 -15.06
CA LEU A 22 23.60 -16.84 -14.20
C LEU A 22 23.61 -16.17 -12.82
N PHE A 23 23.28 -14.88 -12.73
CA PHE A 23 23.17 -14.17 -11.45
C PHE A 23 21.97 -14.66 -10.62
N LEU A 24 20.84 -14.89 -11.29
CA LEU A 24 19.63 -15.45 -10.69
C LEU A 24 19.88 -16.85 -10.11
N ASP A 25 20.51 -17.74 -10.88
CA ASP A 25 20.75 -19.13 -10.47
C ASP A 25 21.86 -19.25 -9.42
N ARG A 26 22.96 -18.48 -9.54
CA ARG A 26 24.10 -18.59 -8.59
C ARG A 26 23.91 -17.78 -7.32
N GLY A 27 23.12 -16.70 -7.38
CA GLY A 27 22.99 -15.73 -6.28
C GLY A 27 21.67 -15.82 -5.54
N LEU A 28 20.56 -15.73 -6.28
CA LEU A 28 19.22 -15.60 -5.69
C LEU A 28 18.67 -16.96 -5.23
N ASP A 29 18.85 -17.98 -6.06
CA ASP A 29 18.29 -19.31 -5.83
C ASP A 29 18.70 -19.97 -4.50
N PRO A 30 20.01 -20.06 -4.14
CA PRO A 30 20.42 -20.66 -2.87
C PRO A 30 19.92 -19.87 -1.64
N ARG A 31 19.68 -18.56 -1.79
CA ARG A 31 19.18 -17.69 -0.71
C ARG A 31 17.72 -17.97 -0.42
N ILE A 32 16.90 -18.07 -1.47
CA ILE A 32 15.48 -18.42 -1.36
C ILE A 32 15.37 -19.87 -0.88
N PHE A 33 16.21 -20.78 -1.37
CA PHE A 33 16.22 -22.17 -0.91
C PHE A 33 16.55 -22.29 0.58
N ARG A 34 17.47 -21.47 1.11
CA ARG A 34 17.79 -21.44 2.56
C ARG A 34 16.60 -21.05 3.44
N GLU A 35 15.73 -20.18 2.93
CA GLU A 35 14.51 -19.73 3.63
C GLU A 35 13.43 -20.82 3.65
N PHE A 36 13.14 -21.42 2.50
CA PHE A 36 12.05 -22.40 2.37
C PHE A 36 12.48 -23.84 2.73
N ARG A 37 13.77 -24.18 2.59
CA ARG A 37 14.36 -25.52 2.77
C ARG A 37 13.64 -26.65 2.02
N SER A 38 12.84 -26.29 1.01
CA SER A 38 11.97 -27.18 0.26
C SER A 38 11.68 -26.58 -1.11
N THR A 39 11.59 -27.43 -2.12
CA THR A 39 11.33 -27.06 -3.53
C THR A 39 9.83 -27.00 -3.84
N ASP A 40 9.04 -26.58 -2.84
CA ASP A 40 7.58 -26.52 -2.91
C ASP A 40 7.08 -25.42 -3.87
N ALA A 41 5.78 -25.43 -4.18
CA ALA A 41 5.14 -24.45 -5.06
C ALA A 41 5.39 -23.00 -4.61
N LYS A 42 5.50 -22.76 -3.29
CA LYS A 42 5.82 -21.44 -2.70
C LYS A 42 7.22 -20.95 -3.09
N TYR A 43 8.22 -21.83 -3.03
CA TYR A 43 9.60 -21.52 -3.46
C TYR A 43 9.63 -21.18 -4.96
N LYS A 44 9.02 -22.01 -5.81
CA LYS A 44 8.95 -21.76 -7.26
C LYS A 44 8.17 -20.49 -7.61
N SER A 45 7.14 -20.16 -6.83
CA SER A 45 6.38 -18.92 -6.99
C SER A 45 7.24 -17.70 -6.64
N ARG A 46 7.97 -17.76 -5.52
CA ARG A 46 8.90 -16.69 -5.10
C ARG A 46 9.96 -16.44 -6.16
N LEU A 47 10.62 -17.49 -6.65
CA LEU A 47 11.65 -17.39 -7.69
C LEU A 47 11.10 -16.79 -8.99
N ARG A 48 9.95 -17.29 -9.48
CA ARG A 48 9.28 -16.73 -10.68
C ARG A 48 8.91 -15.26 -10.50
N SER A 49 8.44 -14.86 -9.31
CA SER A 49 8.12 -13.45 -9.03
C SER A 49 9.37 -12.56 -9.18
N ARG A 50 10.52 -13.01 -8.67
CA ARG A 50 11.78 -12.24 -8.73
C ARG A 50 12.31 -12.13 -10.15
N ILE A 51 12.27 -13.23 -10.88
CA ILE A 51 12.64 -13.26 -12.29
C ILE A 51 11.75 -12.29 -13.09
N SER A 52 10.43 -12.31 -12.85
CA SER A 52 9.49 -11.42 -13.54
C SER A 52 9.78 -9.93 -13.25
N ASN A 53 10.01 -9.57 -11.99
CA ASN A 53 10.37 -8.20 -11.61
C ASN A 53 11.70 -7.74 -12.22
N LEU A 54 12.70 -8.62 -12.31
CA LEU A 54 13.99 -8.30 -12.93
C LEU A 54 13.94 -8.26 -14.48
N LYS A 55 13.00 -8.98 -15.09
CA LYS A 55 12.75 -8.97 -16.53
C LYS A 55 11.78 -7.86 -16.95
N ASP A 56 11.27 -7.06 -16.02
CA ASP A 56 10.34 -5.97 -16.33
C ASP A 56 11.03 -4.87 -17.17
N LYS A 57 10.44 -4.59 -18.33
CA LYS A 57 10.92 -3.56 -19.27
C LYS A 57 10.65 -2.15 -18.74
N LYS A 58 9.65 -1.98 -17.88
CA LYS A 58 9.23 -0.68 -17.34
C LYS A 58 10.14 -0.20 -16.20
N ASN A 59 10.96 -1.08 -15.62
CA ASN A 59 11.89 -0.75 -14.54
C ASN A 59 13.31 -1.30 -14.82
N PRO A 60 14.02 -0.74 -15.82
CA PRO A 60 15.38 -1.19 -16.14
C PRO A 60 16.39 -0.88 -15.02
N ASP A 61 16.10 0.10 -14.16
CA ASP A 61 17.01 0.55 -13.10
C ASP A 61 17.11 -0.44 -11.96
N LEU A 62 16.03 -1.17 -11.64
CA LEU A 62 16.11 -2.28 -10.67
C LEU A 62 17.16 -3.31 -11.10
N ARG A 63 17.13 -3.71 -12.37
CA ARG A 63 18.11 -4.66 -12.92
C ARG A 63 19.52 -4.09 -12.91
N ARG A 64 19.71 -2.81 -13.26
CA ARG A 64 21.02 -2.14 -13.21
C ARG A 64 21.57 -2.10 -11.79
N ASN A 65 20.76 -1.75 -10.80
CA ASN A 65 21.16 -1.67 -9.40
C ASN A 65 21.55 -3.04 -8.82
N VAL A 66 20.92 -4.12 -9.29
CA VAL A 66 21.28 -5.48 -8.91
C VAL A 66 22.59 -5.91 -9.57
N LEU A 67 22.77 -5.65 -10.88
CA LEU A 67 24.01 -5.98 -11.60
C LEU A 67 25.22 -5.16 -11.13
N CYS A 68 25.00 -3.91 -10.73
CA CYS A 68 26.04 -3.02 -10.20
C CYS A 68 26.38 -3.32 -8.73
N GLY A 69 25.67 -4.25 -8.08
CA GLY A 69 25.89 -4.63 -6.68
C GLY A 69 25.32 -3.65 -5.65
N SER A 70 24.62 -2.59 -6.07
CA SER A 70 23.91 -1.66 -5.16
C SER A 70 22.81 -2.35 -4.36
N ILE A 71 22.21 -3.42 -4.91
CA ILE A 71 21.26 -4.29 -4.22
C ILE A 71 21.90 -5.67 -4.09
N THR A 72 22.07 -6.14 -2.86
CA THR A 72 22.64 -7.46 -2.60
C THR A 72 21.64 -8.59 -2.93
N PRO A 73 22.13 -9.79 -3.29
CA PRO A 73 21.29 -10.97 -3.50
C PRO A 73 20.39 -11.30 -2.30
N ASP A 74 20.89 -11.09 -1.08
CA ASP A 74 20.13 -11.25 0.17
C ASP A 74 18.93 -10.31 0.23
N ARG A 75 19.16 -9.02 -0.10
CA ARG A 75 18.12 -8.00 -0.03
C ARG A 75 17.03 -8.27 -1.07
N ILE A 76 17.39 -8.61 -2.30
CA ILE A 76 16.39 -8.90 -3.33
C ILE A 76 15.61 -10.20 -3.03
N ALA A 77 16.17 -11.18 -2.32
CA ALA A 77 15.44 -12.38 -1.90
C ALA A 77 14.31 -12.03 -0.91
N SER A 78 14.57 -11.14 0.06
CA SER A 78 13.60 -10.76 1.09
C SER A 78 12.62 -9.64 0.69
N MET A 79 13.02 -8.69 -0.16
CA MET A 79 12.22 -7.52 -0.55
C MET A 79 10.80 -7.84 -1.03
N THR A 80 9.83 -6.99 -0.78
CA THR A 80 8.46 -7.22 -1.28
C THR A 80 8.32 -6.87 -2.77
N ALA A 81 7.25 -7.34 -3.41
CA ALA A 81 6.95 -6.96 -4.80
C ALA A 81 6.70 -5.44 -4.95
N GLU A 82 6.18 -4.81 -3.90
CA GLU A 82 5.97 -3.37 -3.84
C GLU A 82 7.30 -2.62 -3.78
N GLU A 83 8.24 -3.11 -2.96
CA GLU A 83 9.58 -2.55 -2.83
C GLU A 83 10.46 -2.74 -4.09
N MET A 84 10.10 -3.65 -5.00
CA MET A 84 10.80 -3.82 -6.29
C MET A 84 10.19 -2.98 -7.43
N ALA A 85 9.03 -2.34 -7.22
CA ALA A 85 8.42 -1.48 -8.22
C ALA A 85 9.29 -0.26 -8.58
N SER A 86 8.97 0.38 -9.70
CA SER A 86 9.64 1.64 -10.10
C SER A 86 9.45 2.73 -9.05
N ALA A 87 10.37 3.69 -9.00
CA ALA A 87 10.29 4.81 -8.06
C ALA A 87 8.97 5.59 -8.22
N GLU A 88 8.61 5.92 -9.45
CA GLU A 88 7.36 6.60 -9.79
C GLU A 88 6.12 5.82 -9.31
N LEU A 89 6.05 4.51 -9.57
CA LEU A 89 4.89 3.71 -9.17
C LEU A 89 4.78 3.58 -7.64
N LYS A 90 5.92 3.57 -6.93
CA LYS A 90 5.93 3.58 -5.46
C LYS A 90 5.39 4.90 -4.92
N GLU A 91 5.83 6.02 -5.46
CA GLU A 91 5.36 7.34 -5.05
C GLU A 91 3.85 7.48 -5.27
N ILE A 92 3.35 7.07 -6.44
CA ILE A 92 1.92 7.07 -6.75
C ILE A 92 1.14 6.22 -5.75
N ARG A 93 1.61 4.99 -5.47
CA ARG A 93 0.95 4.10 -4.49
C ARG A 93 0.96 4.70 -3.09
N GLN A 94 2.09 5.24 -2.64
CA GLN A 94 2.21 5.87 -1.32
C GLN A 94 1.28 7.07 -1.19
N ALA A 95 1.20 7.92 -2.23
CA ALA A 95 0.27 9.04 -2.27
C ALA A 95 -1.18 8.56 -2.18
N LEU A 96 -1.57 7.59 -3.02
CA LEU A 96 -2.93 7.04 -3.02
C LEU A 96 -3.29 6.42 -1.66
N THR A 97 -2.42 5.60 -1.08
CA THR A 97 -2.65 5.00 0.24
C THR A 97 -2.81 6.07 1.31
N LYS A 98 -2.02 7.14 1.26
CA LYS A 98 -2.11 8.25 2.21
C LYS A 98 -3.43 9.02 2.07
N GLU A 99 -3.89 9.26 0.84
CA GLU A 99 -5.19 9.89 0.59
C GLU A 99 -6.34 9.00 1.05
N LEU A 100 -6.32 7.71 0.75
CA LEU A 100 -7.34 6.76 1.21
C LEU A 100 -7.44 6.71 2.74
N ILE A 101 -6.31 6.72 3.45
CA ILE A 101 -6.30 6.77 4.92
C ILE A 101 -6.92 8.08 5.42
N ARG A 102 -6.58 9.21 4.80
CA ARG A 102 -7.12 10.52 5.16
C ARG A 102 -8.63 10.56 4.96
N GLU A 103 -9.12 10.09 3.82
CA GLU A 103 -10.56 10.03 3.51
C GLU A 103 -11.30 9.13 4.50
N HIS A 104 -10.74 7.96 4.83
CA HIS A 104 -11.37 7.04 5.77
C HIS A 104 -11.48 7.62 7.19
N GLN A 105 -10.45 8.33 7.65
CA GLN A 105 -10.46 9.03 8.94
C GLN A 105 -11.47 10.19 8.99
N LEU A 106 -11.83 10.75 7.83
CA LEU A 106 -12.80 11.84 7.70
C LEU A 106 -14.26 11.37 7.57
N SER A 107 -14.57 10.09 7.82
CA SER A 107 -15.95 9.60 7.78
C SER A 107 -16.85 10.44 8.69
N LYS A 108 -17.60 11.36 8.07
CA LYS A 108 -18.52 12.26 8.74
C LYS A 108 -19.58 11.42 9.44
N VAL A 109 -19.85 11.73 10.70
CA VAL A 109 -20.96 11.11 11.45
C VAL A 109 -22.23 11.36 10.65
N GLY A 110 -22.86 10.27 10.17
CA GLY A 110 -24.00 10.35 9.27
C GLY A 110 -25.16 11.16 9.85
N GLY A 111 -25.70 12.07 9.07
CA GLY A 111 -26.81 12.95 9.41
C GLY A 111 -26.82 14.19 8.53
N THR A 112 -27.96 14.86 8.41
CA THR A 112 -28.08 16.16 7.74
C THR A 112 -27.76 17.25 8.75
N GLU A 113 -26.72 18.05 8.48
CA GLU A 113 -26.32 19.20 9.30
C GLU A 113 -27.37 20.32 9.18
N THR A 114 -27.88 20.82 10.31
CA THR A 114 -28.83 21.93 10.35
C THR A 114 -28.58 22.86 11.53
N ASP A 115 -28.87 24.14 11.29
CA ASP A 115 -28.84 25.21 12.30
C ASP A 115 -30.22 25.47 12.94
N MET A 116 -31.22 24.64 12.61
CA MET A 116 -32.60 24.79 13.10
C MET A 116 -32.74 24.47 14.59
N PHE A 117 -31.85 23.63 15.14
CA PHE A 117 -31.92 23.16 16.51
C PHE A 117 -30.83 23.79 17.38
N ILE A 118 -31.21 24.32 18.54
CA ILE A 118 -30.28 24.87 19.53
C ILE A 118 -30.04 23.83 20.62
N CYS A 119 -28.78 23.50 20.89
CA CYS A 119 -28.45 22.56 21.94
C CYS A 119 -28.70 23.15 23.35
N GLY A 120 -29.46 22.46 24.19
CA GLY A 120 -29.71 22.90 25.57
C GLY A 120 -28.46 22.92 26.49
N LYS A 121 -27.43 22.11 26.19
CA LYS A 121 -26.19 22.05 26.99
C LYS A 121 -25.17 23.12 26.62
N CYS A 122 -24.79 23.19 25.35
CA CYS A 122 -23.72 24.10 24.89
C CYS A 122 -24.24 25.36 24.19
N LYS A 123 -25.55 25.48 23.96
CA LYS A 123 -26.20 26.59 23.23
C LYS A 123 -25.71 26.78 21.78
N GLY A 124 -24.92 25.84 21.25
CA GLY A 124 -24.50 25.82 19.85
C GLY A 124 -25.64 25.39 18.91
N LYS A 125 -25.58 25.88 17.66
CA LYS A 125 -26.52 25.54 16.58
C LYS A 125 -26.05 24.39 15.68
N ASN A 126 -24.78 24.00 15.77
CA ASN A 126 -24.22 22.90 14.99
C ASN A 126 -24.78 21.55 15.45
N CYS A 127 -25.91 21.17 14.85
CA CYS A 127 -26.64 19.94 15.12
C CYS A 127 -26.82 19.13 13.83
N THR A 128 -26.87 17.80 13.97
CA THR A 128 -27.24 16.85 12.93
C THR A 128 -28.59 16.25 13.27
N TYR A 129 -29.49 16.16 12.30
CA TYR A 129 -30.77 15.49 12.49
C TYR A 129 -30.88 14.25 11.61
N THR A 130 -31.54 13.23 12.12
CA THR A 130 -31.90 12.01 11.39
C THR A 130 -33.34 11.69 11.70
N GLN A 131 -34.15 11.53 10.65
CA GLN A 131 -35.56 11.22 10.81
C GLN A 131 -35.76 9.72 10.62
N VAL A 132 -36.39 9.07 11.60
CA VAL A 132 -36.59 7.62 11.62
C VAL A 132 -38.04 7.34 11.96
N GLN A 133 -38.69 6.50 11.15
CA GLN A 133 -39.96 5.91 11.55
C GLN A 133 -39.68 4.79 12.55
N THR A 134 -39.97 5.04 13.83
CA THR A 134 -39.75 4.05 14.91
C THR A 134 -41.01 3.25 15.26
N ARG A 135 -42.15 3.56 14.64
CA ARG A 135 -43.47 2.97 14.93
C ARG A 135 -44.25 2.75 13.63
N SER A 136 -45.45 2.16 13.75
CA SER A 136 -46.37 1.86 12.63
C SER A 136 -46.56 3.08 11.71
N ALA A 137 -46.94 2.82 10.45
CA ALA A 137 -47.11 3.84 9.41
C ALA A 137 -48.13 4.95 9.76
N ASP A 138 -48.99 4.72 10.76
CA ASP A 138 -50.00 5.68 11.22
C ASP A 138 -49.44 6.76 12.16
N GLU A 139 -48.20 6.62 12.64
CA GLU A 139 -47.53 7.64 13.47
C GLU A 139 -46.52 8.48 12.67
N PRO A 140 -46.41 9.80 12.93
CA PRO A 140 -45.47 10.66 12.22
C PRO A 140 -44.01 10.27 12.53
N MET A 141 -43.13 10.55 11.57
CA MET A 141 -41.71 10.24 11.68
C MET A 141 -41.06 10.97 12.87
N THR A 142 -40.28 10.26 13.68
CA THR A 142 -39.58 10.86 14.82
C THR A 142 -38.26 11.47 14.38
N THR A 143 -37.99 12.72 14.74
CA THR A 143 -36.74 13.40 14.44
C THR A 143 -35.76 13.23 15.60
N PHE A 144 -34.61 12.58 15.36
CA PHE A 144 -33.51 12.50 16.31
C PHE A 144 -32.51 13.60 16.02
N VAL A 145 -32.13 14.37 17.05
CA VAL A 145 -31.17 15.46 16.92
C VAL A 145 -29.93 15.15 17.77
N LEU A 146 -28.76 15.31 17.17
CA LEU A 146 -27.44 15.18 17.79
C LEU A 146 -26.73 16.54 17.72
N CYS A 147 -26.23 17.05 18.84
CA CYS A 147 -25.35 18.20 18.83
C CYS A 147 -23.90 17.77 18.54
N ASN A 148 -23.31 18.30 17.47
CA ASN A 148 -21.93 17.98 17.08
C ASN A 148 -20.89 18.59 18.03
N GLY A 149 -21.25 19.66 18.76
CA GLY A 149 -20.33 20.35 19.68
C GLY A 149 -20.18 19.72 21.06
N CYS A 150 -21.23 19.09 21.60
CA CYS A 150 -21.19 18.47 22.94
C CYS A 150 -21.69 17.02 23.00
N GLY A 151 -22.08 16.43 21.86
CA GLY A 151 -22.54 15.05 21.78
C GLY A 151 -23.93 14.79 22.37
N ASN A 152 -24.66 15.83 22.78
CA ASN A 152 -26.01 15.67 23.34
C ASN A 152 -26.98 15.15 22.28
N ARG A 153 -27.80 14.15 22.63
CA ARG A 153 -28.81 13.56 21.74
C ARG A 153 -30.20 13.68 22.35
N TRP A 154 -31.17 14.13 21.58
CA TRP A 154 -32.56 14.22 22.01
C TRP A 154 -33.54 13.95 20.86
N LYS A 155 -34.80 13.68 21.21
CA LYS A 155 -35.88 13.47 20.25
C LYS A 155 -36.68 14.76 20.12
N PHE A 156 -37.05 15.11 18.89
CA PHE A 156 -37.97 16.17 18.56
C PHE A 156 -39.20 15.53 17.91
N CYS A 157 -40.35 15.68 18.57
CA CYS A 157 -41.63 15.06 18.22
C CYS A 157 -42.53 16.09 17.55
#